data_AF-A0A7S0DRQ1-F1
#
_entry.id   AF-A0A7S0DRQ1-F1
#
_cell.length_a   1.000
_cell.length_b   1.000
_cell.length_c   1.000
_cell.angle_alpha   90.00
_cell.angle_beta   90.00
_cell.angle_gamma   90.00
#
_symmetry.space_group_name_H-M   'P 1'
#
loop_
_entity.id
_entity.type
_entity.pdbx_description
1 polymer ?
#
loop_
_entity_poly.entity_id
_entity_poly.type
_entity_poly.pdbx_seq_one_letter_code
_entity_poly.pdbx_strand_id
1 'polypeptide(L)'
;FWTKDKRPLLSPPHHILEQTHTAPSSMSMHVYSEELLENLVNGAGEKKPKMVVKEVKKAPSPLSTTARQMMEKRQQRQKERQAMYQHQQAQITERIAKERVRKIEKQERKFDRTINQIGHTLQFVKDEIDPMLHATSNTYSRKKKELYQKWSREVYEPIYEQIDSHLRHLDAEELSKRKRKMFDKFLQTGNHKLLFRDIVLQDEYDPLAAHKYTGKYKAKNIRDPLKKSLEAAAEEAKIAKGEVSVRNGRETIDITSWGRFESTTLGRLEHKPTKSVDKNYRPGTLGQDHYEISRDPELVKSEFFPGGKKMIENNVFN
;
A
#
# COMPACT_ATOMS: atom_id res chain seq x y z
N PHE A 1 -6.30 -57.74 -8.72
CA PHE A 1 -7.40 -57.01 -8.06
C PHE A 1 -6.97 -55.57 -7.86
N TRP A 2 -7.35 -54.73 -8.83
CA TRP A 2 -7.20 -53.28 -8.84
C TRP A 2 -8.50 -52.68 -8.32
N THR A 3 -8.46 -51.82 -7.31
CA THR A 3 -9.54 -50.85 -7.07
C THR A 3 -8.93 -49.45 -6.98
N LYS A 4 -9.34 -48.64 -7.95
CA LYS A 4 -9.02 -47.23 -8.17
C LYS A 4 -9.87 -46.39 -7.23
N ASP A 5 -9.33 -45.91 -6.12
CA ASP A 5 -9.97 -44.84 -5.35
C ASP A 5 -9.36 -43.49 -5.73
N LYS A 6 -9.93 -42.92 -6.79
CA LYS A 6 -9.79 -41.52 -7.16
C LYS A 6 -10.52 -40.68 -6.11
N ARG A 7 -9.78 -39.97 -5.25
CA ARG A 7 -10.34 -38.85 -4.46
C ARG A 7 -10.30 -37.57 -5.30
N PRO A 8 -11.43 -36.91 -5.58
CA PRO A 8 -11.42 -35.61 -6.22
C PRO A 8 -11.08 -34.51 -5.21
N LEU A 9 -10.31 -33.54 -5.69
CA LEU A 9 -9.89 -32.31 -5.02
C LEU A 9 -11.13 -31.44 -4.73
N LEU A 10 -11.37 -31.16 -3.44
CA LEU A 10 -12.32 -30.14 -3.01
C LEU A 10 -11.80 -28.75 -3.43
N SER A 11 -12.51 -28.15 -4.36
CA SER A 11 -12.41 -26.73 -4.71
C SER A 11 -13.38 -25.94 -3.82
N PRO A 12 -13.02 -24.75 -3.33
CA PRO A 12 -13.92 -23.95 -2.50
C PRO A 12 -15.03 -23.29 -3.34
N PRO A 13 -16.26 -23.15 -2.82
CA PRO A 13 -17.36 -22.54 -3.56
C PRO A 13 -17.20 -21.01 -3.62
N HIS A 14 -17.25 -20.48 -4.83
CA HIS A 14 -17.48 -19.06 -5.10
C HIS A 14 -18.94 -18.73 -4.74
N HIS A 15 -19.16 -18.04 -3.62
CA HIS A 15 -20.41 -17.34 -3.37
C HIS A 15 -20.36 -15.99 -4.08
N ILE A 16 -20.98 -15.92 -5.26
CA ILE A 16 -21.49 -14.70 -5.86
C ILE A 16 -22.79 -14.39 -5.11
N LEU A 17 -22.80 -13.32 -4.32
CA LEU A 17 -24.01 -12.74 -3.77
C LEU A 17 -24.29 -11.47 -4.57
N GLU A 18 -25.36 -11.56 -5.35
CA GLU A 18 -25.95 -10.48 -6.13
C GLU A 18 -26.35 -9.32 -5.23
N GLN A 19 -25.99 -8.11 -5.68
CA GLN A 19 -26.47 -6.86 -5.15
C GLN A 19 -27.93 -6.68 -5.58
N THR A 20 -28.88 -6.89 -4.67
CA THR A 20 -30.21 -6.29 -4.78
C THR A 20 -30.18 -4.91 -4.13
N HIS A 21 -30.31 -3.86 -4.94
CA HIS A 21 -30.53 -2.50 -4.48
C HIS A 21 -31.91 -2.38 -3.80
N THR A 22 -31.93 -2.44 -2.48
CA THR A 22 -33.08 -1.99 -1.67
C THR A 22 -32.97 -0.47 -1.47
N ALA A 23 -34.01 0.24 -1.88
CA ALA A 23 -34.13 1.70 -1.77
C ALA A 23 -33.93 2.19 -0.33
N PRO A 24 -33.29 3.35 -0.09
CA PRO A 24 -33.21 3.92 1.24
C PRO A 24 -34.60 4.37 1.70
N SER A 25 -35.09 3.68 2.73
CA SER A 25 -36.16 4.05 3.64
C SER A 25 -36.12 5.55 3.96
N SER A 26 -37.29 6.19 4.00
CA SER A 26 -37.48 7.58 4.40
C SER A 26 -36.80 7.86 5.74
N MET A 27 -35.70 8.63 5.73
CA MET A 27 -35.16 9.22 6.94
C MET A 27 -36.08 10.38 7.34
N SER A 28 -37.03 10.09 8.23
CA SER A 28 -37.66 11.13 9.03
C SER A 28 -36.62 11.69 10.00
N MET A 29 -35.91 12.74 9.59
CA MET A 29 -35.06 13.51 10.51
C MET A 29 -35.99 14.24 11.50
N HIS A 30 -36.15 13.68 12.69
CA HIS A 30 -36.75 14.42 13.81
C HIS A 30 -35.62 15.14 14.54
N VAL A 31 -35.39 16.39 14.16
CA VAL A 31 -34.50 17.30 14.90
C VAL A 31 -35.32 17.95 16.00
N TYR A 32 -35.32 17.34 17.19
CA TYR A 32 -35.82 17.98 18.40
C TYR A 32 -34.72 18.90 18.96
N SER A 33 -34.67 20.13 18.48
CA SER A 33 -34.00 21.18 19.24
C SER A 33 -34.95 21.63 20.34
N GLU A 34 -34.83 21.05 21.53
CA GLU A 34 -35.59 21.43 22.74
C GLU A 34 -35.53 22.94 22.98
N GLU A 35 -34.36 23.56 22.77
CA GLU A 35 -34.17 25.01 22.92
C GLU A 35 -35.06 25.86 21.99
N LEU A 36 -35.39 25.33 20.81
CA LEU A 36 -36.21 26.04 19.82
C LEU A 36 -37.70 25.89 20.14
N LEU A 37 -38.09 24.76 20.73
CA LEU A 37 -39.43 24.53 21.29
C LEU A 37 -39.66 25.37 22.55
N GLU A 38 -38.68 25.45 23.46
CA GLU A 38 -38.77 26.32 24.65
C GLU A 38 -38.88 27.79 24.27
N ASN A 39 -38.12 28.26 23.27
CA ASN A 39 -38.23 29.64 22.79
C ASN A 39 -39.58 29.92 22.10
N LEU A 40 -40.20 28.94 21.44
CA LEU A 40 -41.51 29.10 20.80
C LEU A 40 -42.66 29.07 21.84
N VAL A 41 -42.56 28.20 22.84
CA VAL A 41 -43.55 28.06 23.92
C VAL A 41 -43.48 29.24 24.89
N ASN A 42 -42.28 29.73 25.21
CA ASN A 42 -42.10 30.91 26.07
C ASN A 42 -42.47 32.22 25.35
N GLY A 43 -42.34 32.29 24.02
CA GLY A 43 -42.75 33.45 23.22
C GLY A 43 -44.26 33.60 23.03
N ALA A 44 -45.04 32.51 23.17
CA ALA A 44 -46.50 32.54 23.07
C ALA A 44 -47.19 32.90 24.40
N GLY A 45 -46.42 32.96 25.49
CA GLY A 45 -46.92 32.95 26.86
C GLY A 45 -47.03 34.31 27.54
N GLU A 46 -47.08 35.46 26.87
CA GLU A 46 -47.21 36.71 27.61
C GLU A 46 -48.13 37.78 26.98
N LYS A 47 -49.13 38.13 27.79
CA LYS A 47 -49.96 39.35 27.80
C LYS A 47 -51.17 39.35 26.86
N LYS A 48 -52.23 38.63 27.28
CA LYS A 48 -53.61 39.07 27.02
C LYS A 48 -53.83 40.41 27.75
N PRO A 49 -54.04 41.55 27.07
CA PRO A 49 -54.47 42.75 27.76
C PRO A 49 -55.89 42.52 28.30
N LYS A 50 -56.07 42.71 29.62
CA LYS A 50 -57.39 42.77 30.27
C LYS A 50 -58.19 43.91 29.63
N MET A 51 -59.16 43.57 28.79
CA MET A 51 -60.16 44.53 28.34
C MET A 51 -61.14 44.81 29.48
N VAL A 52 -61.02 46.00 30.07
CA VAL A 52 -62.06 46.58 30.92
C VAL A 52 -63.19 47.02 29.99
N VAL A 53 -64.25 46.22 29.92
CA VAL A 53 -65.51 46.61 29.28
C VAL A 53 -66.23 47.56 30.22
N LYS A 54 -66.05 48.87 30.00
CA LYS A 54 -67.04 49.87 30.42
C LYS A 54 -68.00 50.05 29.26
N GLU A 55 -69.17 49.43 29.35
CA GLU A 55 -70.32 49.80 28.52
C GLU A 55 -70.71 51.24 28.85
N VAL A 56 -70.51 52.14 27.89
CA VAL A 56 -71.18 53.44 27.86
C VAL A 56 -72.05 53.45 26.61
N LYS A 57 -73.33 53.11 26.80
CA LYS A 57 -74.40 53.40 25.84
C LYS A 57 -74.54 54.91 25.74
N LYS A 58 -73.97 55.51 24.70
CA LYS A 58 -74.35 56.86 24.24
C LYS A 58 -74.52 56.84 22.73
N ALA A 59 -75.73 57.22 22.33
CA ALA A 59 -76.16 57.37 20.95
C ALA A 59 -75.18 58.25 20.15
N PRO A 60 -75.03 58.02 18.83
CA PRO A 60 -74.18 58.82 17.99
C PRO A 60 -74.81 60.21 17.82
N SER A 61 -74.27 61.22 18.53
CA SER A 61 -74.45 62.59 18.09
C SER A 61 -73.71 62.76 16.75
N PRO A 62 -74.28 63.49 15.78
CA PRO A 62 -73.61 63.72 14.51
C PRO A 62 -72.33 64.51 14.79
N LEU A 63 -71.20 63.82 14.71
CA LEU A 63 -69.88 64.44 14.75
C LEU A 63 -69.89 65.64 13.81
N SER A 64 -69.54 66.81 14.33
CA SER A 64 -69.37 67.99 13.50
C SER A 64 -68.40 67.65 12.37
N THR A 65 -68.63 68.28 11.23
CA THR A 65 -67.87 68.13 9.99
C THR A 65 -66.35 68.20 10.23
N THR A 66 -65.92 68.98 11.23
CA THR A 66 -64.53 69.13 11.68
C THR A 66 -63.94 67.90 12.38
N ALA A 67 -64.74 67.17 13.18
CA ALA A 67 -64.29 65.97 13.89
C ALA A 67 -64.18 64.74 12.97
N ARG A 68 -65.03 64.65 11.95
CA ARG A 68 -64.91 63.65 10.86
C ARG A 68 -63.63 63.85 10.04
N GLN A 69 -63.32 65.09 9.67
CA GLN A 69 -62.09 65.45 8.96
C GLN A 69 -60.83 65.12 9.77
N MET A 70 -60.84 65.35 11.09
CA MET A 70 -59.71 64.96 11.96
C MET A 70 -59.55 63.44 12.12
N MET A 71 -60.64 62.68 12.21
CA MET A 71 -60.58 61.22 12.23
C MET A 71 -60.05 60.64 10.92
N GLU A 72 -60.49 61.17 9.79
CA GLU A 72 -60.03 60.76 8.46
C GLU A 72 -58.53 61.05 8.29
N LYS A 73 -58.08 62.26 8.66
CA LYS A 73 -56.65 62.64 8.67
C LYS A 73 -55.80 61.78 9.63
N ARG A 74 -56.39 61.27 10.72
CA ARG A 74 -55.71 60.35 11.66
C ARG A 74 -55.62 58.93 11.09
N GLN A 75 -56.67 58.45 10.42
CA GLN A 75 -56.67 57.17 9.72
C GLN A 75 -55.68 57.16 8.56
N GLN A 76 -55.59 58.27 7.81
CA GLN A 76 -54.62 58.43 6.73
C GLN A 76 -53.18 58.34 7.25
N ARG A 77 -52.85 59.09 8.32
CA ARG A 77 -51.52 58.99 8.98
C ARG A 77 -51.23 57.64 9.63
N GLN A 78 -52.25 56.85 9.98
CA GLN A 78 -52.06 55.49 10.49
C GLN A 78 -51.79 54.52 9.34
N LYS A 79 -52.53 54.61 8.24
CA LYS A 79 -52.30 53.83 7.01
C LYS A 79 -50.91 54.13 6.43
N GLU A 80 -50.52 55.40 6.36
CA GLU A 80 -49.18 55.80 5.92
C GLU A 80 -48.08 55.22 6.82
N ARG A 81 -48.24 55.29 8.15
CA ARG A 81 -47.28 54.66 9.07
C ARG A 81 -47.22 53.15 8.93
N GLN A 82 -48.37 52.47 8.78
CA GLN A 82 -48.41 51.03 8.55
C GLN A 82 -47.76 50.64 7.23
N ALA A 83 -48.02 51.38 6.15
CA ALA A 83 -47.37 51.19 4.86
C ALA A 83 -45.85 51.38 4.96
N MET A 84 -45.40 52.40 5.71
CA MET A 84 -43.97 52.65 5.94
C MET A 84 -43.31 51.51 6.74
N TYR A 85 -43.97 50.99 7.77
CA TYR A 85 -43.51 49.81 8.52
C TYR A 85 -43.47 48.54 7.67
N GLN A 86 -44.50 48.29 6.87
CA GLN A 86 -44.54 47.15 5.95
C GLN A 86 -43.44 47.24 4.91
N HIS A 87 -43.17 48.45 4.39
CA HIS A 87 -42.09 48.67 3.45
C HIS A 87 -40.72 48.41 4.08
N GLN A 88 -40.49 48.88 5.30
CA GLN A 88 -39.25 48.57 6.05
C GLN A 88 -39.11 47.07 6.33
N GLN A 89 -40.18 46.39 6.73
CA GLN A 89 -40.14 44.94 6.93
C GLN A 89 -39.85 44.18 5.64
N ALA A 90 -40.45 44.57 4.52
CA ALA A 90 -40.19 43.98 3.21
C ALA A 90 -38.72 44.17 2.78
N GLN A 91 -38.12 45.33 3.02
CA GLN A 91 -36.71 45.56 2.73
C GLN A 91 -35.78 44.70 3.61
N ILE A 92 -36.13 44.49 4.88
CA ILE A 92 -35.35 43.64 5.80
C ILE A 92 -35.43 42.17 5.37
N THR A 93 -36.62 41.65 5.07
CA THR A 93 -36.80 40.26 4.63
C THR A 93 -36.11 40.00 3.29
N GLU A 94 -36.17 40.96 2.36
CA GLU A 94 -35.46 40.87 1.09
C GLU A 94 -33.93 40.82 1.29
N ARG A 95 -33.37 41.62 2.21
CA ARG A 95 -31.94 41.56 2.55
C ARG A 95 -31.55 40.22 3.16
N ILE A 96 -32.34 39.70 4.11
CA ILE A 96 -32.08 38.39 4.73
C ILE A 96 -32.17 37.27 3.68
N ALA A 97 -33.14 37.31 2.78
CA ALA A 97 -33.27 36.34 1.70
C ALA A 97 -32.05 36.37 0.76
N LYS A 98 -31.61 37.56 0.34
CA LYS A 98 -30.40 37.74 -0.48
C LYS A 98 -29.13 37.24 0.22
N GLU A 99 -28.99 37.47 1.52
CA GLU A 99 -27.85 36.96 2.29
C GLU A 99 -27.87 35.44 2.43
N ARG A 100 -29.05 34.82 2.62
CA ARG A 100 -29.18 33.36 2.66
C ARG A 100 -28.78 32.73 1.33
N VAL A 101 -29.27 33.26 0.21
CA VAL A 101 -28.88 32.79 -1.13
C VAL A 101 -27.37 32.91 -1.31
N ARG A 102 -26.76 34.05 -0.98
CA ARG A 102 -25.30 34.23 -1.05
C ARG A 102 -24.51 33.26 -0.16
N LYS A 103 -25.03 32.91 1.03
CA LYS A 103 -24.39 31.93 1.91
C LYS A 103 -24.46 30.53 1.33
N ILE A 104 -25.62 30.14 0.78
CA ILE A 104 -25.83 28.85 0.12
C ILE A 104 -24.91 28.73 -1.10
N GLU A 105 -24.89 29.73 -2.00
CA GLU A 105 -23.98 29.74 -3.16
C GLU A 105 -22.51 29.63 -2.76
N LYS A 106 -22.10 30.30 -1.67
CA LYS A 106 -20.72 30.19 -1.16
C LYS A 106 -20.42 28.80 -0.63
N GLN A 107 -21.38 28.15 0.03
CA GLN A 107 -21.23 26.79 0.53
C GLN A 107 -21.19 25.79 -0.62
N GLU A 108 -22.06 25.95 -1.61
CA GLU A 108 -22.12 25.12 -2.82
C GLU A 108 -20.81 25.22 -3.61
N ARG A 109 -20.29 26.43 -3.85
CA ARG A 109 -18.97 26.61 -4.48
C ARG A 109 -17.82 25.98 -3.70
N LYS A 110 -17.88 25.97 -2.35
CA LYS A 110 -16.88 25.31 -1.53
C LYS A 110 -17.01 23.79 -1.66
N PHE A 111 -18.23 23.29 -1.65
CA PHE A 111 -18.55 21.87 -1.83
C PHE A 111 -18.08 21.36 -3.18
N ASP A 112 -18.37 22.07 -4.27
CA ASP A 112 -17.92 21.73 -5.62
C ASP A 112 -16.40 21.67 -5.71
N ARG A 113 -15.70 22.63 -5.10
CA ARG A 113 -14.23 22.62 -5.03
C ARG A 113 -13.71 21.39 -4.30
N THR A 114 -14.30 21.06 -3.14
CA THR A 114 -13.88 19.88 -2.38
C THR A 114 -14.17 18.58 -3.12
N ILE A 115 -15.32 18.46 -3.79
CA ILE A 115 -15.65 17.30 -4.60
C ILE A 115 -14.70 17.16 -5.77
N ASN A 116 -14.41 18.24 -6.49
CA ASN A 116 -13.49 18.21 -7.62
C ASN A 116 -12.07 17.85 -7.19
N GLN A 117 -11.64 18.32 -6.01
CA GLN A 117 -10.36 17.92 -5.42
C GLN A 117 -10.33 16.42 -5.10
N ILE A 118 -11.38 15.89 -4.47
CA ILE A 118 -11.49 14.46 -4.16
C ILE A 118 -11.56 13.63 -5.46
N GLY A 119 -12.29 14.11 -6.48
CA GLY A 119 -12.35 13.46 -7.78
C GLY A 119 -10.96 13.36 -8.43
N HIS A 120 -10.20 14.44 -8.40
CA HIS A 120 -8.83 14.45 -8.92
C HIS A 120 -7.89 13.52 -8.13
N THR A 121 -7.98 13.49 -6.80
CA THR A 121 -7.13 12.58 -6.00
C THR A 121 -7.50 11.12 -6.24
N LEU A 122 -8.78 10.78 -6.32
CA LEU A 122 -9.23 9.43 -6.65
C LEU A 122 -8.79 9.01 -8.06
N GLN A 123 -8.86 9.93 -9.02
CA GLN A 123 -8.43 9.65 -10.38
C GLN A 123 -6.91 9.44 -10.45
N PHE A 124 -6.12 10.25 -9.75
CA PHE A 124 -4.67 10.03 -9.61
C PHE A 124 -4.34 8.67 -8.98
N VAL A 125 -5.04 8.29 -7.90
CA VAL A 125 -4.86 6.97 -7.28
C VAL A 125 -5.14 5.86 -8.28
N LYS A 126 -6.23 5.97 -9.04
CA LYS A 126 -6.64 4.96 -10.02
C LYS A 126 -5.73 4.89 -11.24
N ASP A 127 -5.25 6.02 -11.74
CA ASP A 127 -4.51 6.09 -13.00
C ASP A 127 -3.00 5.86 -12.80
N GLU A 128 -2.45 6.22 -11.64
CA GLU A 128 -1.01 6.11 -11.38
C GLU A 128 -0.66 5.06 -10.32
N ILE A 129 -1.35 5.08 -9.17
CA ILE A 129 -1.00 4.22 -8.03
C ILE A 129 -1.45 2.78 -8.30
N ASP A 130 -2.69 2.57 -8.75
CA ASP A 130 -3.19 1.22 -9.00
C ASP A 130 -2.36 0.45 -10.03
N PRO A 131 -1.99 1.02 -11.20
CA PRO A 131 -1.12 0.34 -12.15
C PRO A 131 0.27 0.07 -11.59
N MET A 132 0.83 0.99 -10.78
CA MET A 132 2.10 0.77 -10.10
C MET A 132 2.01 -0.38 -9.09
N LEU A 133 0.94 -0.46 -8.31
CA LEU A 133 0.68 -1.55 -7.37
C LEU A 133 0.49 -2.89 -8.11
N HIS A 134 -0.22 -2.88 -9.24
CA HIS A 134 -0.35 -4.07 -10.09
C HIS A 134 1.00 -4.47 -10.70
N ALA A 135 1.81 -3.54 -11.18
CA ALA A 135 3.13 -3.80 -11.72
C ALA A 135 4.08 -4.40 -10.66
N THR A 136 4.08 -3.83 -9.45
CA THR A 136 4.87 -4.36 -8.32
C THR A 136 4.40 -5.76 -7.90
N SER A 137 3.09 -5.99 -7.80
CA SER A 137 2.52 -7.31 -7.50
C SER A 137 2.86 -8.36 -8.58
N ASN A 138 2.80 -7.97 -9.85
CA ASN A 138 3.14 -8.83 -10.98
C ASN A 138 4.64 -9.18 -11.00
N THR A 139 5.51 -8.20 -10.76
CA THR A 139 6.96 -8.45 -10.68
C THR A 139 7.32 -9.34 -9.49
N TYR A 140 6.67 -9.14 -8.34
CA TYR A 140 6.83 -10.03 -7.19
C TYR A 140 6.39 -11.46 -7.52
N SER A 141 5.22 -11.62 -8.13
CA SER A 141 4.70 -12.94 -8.55
C SER A 141 5.61 -13.63 -9.57
N ARG A 142 6.18 -12.87 -10.51
CA ARG A 142 7.15 -13.38 -11.48
C ARG A 142 8.43 -13.86 -10.79
N LYS A 143 9.03 -13.03 -9.93
CA LYS A 143 10.22 -13.40 -9.14
C LYS A 143 9.98 -14.64 -8.29
N LYS A 144 8.80 -14.76 -7.67
CA LYS A 144 8.42 -15.95 -6.89
C LYS A 144 8.35 -17.21 -7.76
N LYS A 145 7.77 -17.12 -8.97
CA LYS A 145 7.72 -18.23 -9.92
C LYS A 145 9.11 -18.62 -10.40
N GLU A 146 9.94 -17.65 -10.76
CA GLU A 146 11.34 -17.86 -11.17
C GLU A 146 12.14 -18.54 -10.04
N LEU A 147 11.99 -18.06 -8.81
CA LEU A 147 12.64 -18.64 -7.64
C LEU A 147 12.18 -20.08 -7.38
N TYR A 148 10.88 -20.35 -7.50
CA TYR A 148 10.33 -21.69 -7.39
C TYR A 148 10.87 -22.63 -8.47
N GLN A 149 10.89 -22.20 -9.73
CA GLN A 149 11.45 -22.98 -10.83
C GLN A 149 12.94 -23.27 -10.61
N LYS A 150 13.69 -22.26 -10.19
CA LYS A 150 15.11 -22.39 -9.87
C LYS A 150 15.33 -23.38 -8.72
N TRP A 151 14.57 -23.27 -7.63
CA TRP A 151 14.63 -24.19 -6.51
C TRP A 151 14.25 -25.61 -6.93
N SER A 152 13.21 -25.77 -7.74
CA SER A 152 12.79 -27.07 -8.26
C SER A 152 13.93 -27.74 -9.04
N ARG A 153 14.58 -27.00 -9.92
CA ARG A 153 15.67 -27.51 -10.76
C ARG A 153 16.98 -27.76 -10.00
N GLU A 154 17.35 -26.86 -9.11
CA GLU A 154 18.66 -26.93 -8.43
C GLU A 154 18.63 -27.79 -7.16
N VAL A 155 17.46 -27.92 -6.51
CA VAL A 155 17.31 -28.62 -5.22
C VAL A 155 16.44 -29.86 -5.36
N TYR A 156 15.21 -29.72 -5.88
CA TYR A 156 14.26 -30.83 -5.88
C TYR A 156 14.64 -31.93 -6.88
N GLU A 157 14.92 -31.59 -8.14
CA GLU A 157 15.29 -32.54 -9.18
C GLU A 157 16.51 -33.39 -8.80
N PRO A 158 17.63 -32.83 -8.32
CA PRO A 158 18.79 -33.66 -7.92
C PRO A 158 18.51 -34.60 -6.75
N ILE A 159 17.67 -34.19 -5.79
CA ILE A 159 17.27 -35.05 -4.66
C ILE A 159 16.35 -36.15 -5.17
N TYR A 160 15.38 -35.79 -6.01
CA TYR A 160 14.43 -36.72 -6.58
C TYR A 160 15.13 -37.76 -7.46
N GLU A 161 16.04 -37.35 -8.33
CA GLU A 161 16.84 -38.25 -9.17
C GLU A 161 17.69 -39.22 -8.34
N GLN A 162 18.29 -38.75 -7.24
CA GLN A 162 19.03 -39.64 -6.33
C GLN A 162 18.12 -40.67 -5.68
N ILE A 163 16.94 -40.26 -5.23
CA ILE A 163 15.95 -41.16 -4.62
C ILE A 163 15.41 -42.14 -5.65
N ASP A 164 15.02 -41.67 -6.83
CA ASP A 164 14.48 -42.49 -7.91
C ASP A 164 15.52 -43.49 -8.42
N SER A 165 16.77 -43.05 -8.61
CA SER A 165 17.89 -43.95 -8.90
C SER A 165 18.03 -45.01 -7.81
N HIS A 166 18.01 -44.63 -6.53
CA HIS A 166 18.09 -45.60 -5.44
C HIS A 166 16.91 -46.59 -5.44
N LEU A 167 15.69 -46.13 -5.72
CA LEU A 167 14.50 -46.97 -5.83
C LEU A 167 14.56 -47.93 -7.02
N ARG A 168 15.11 -47.50 -8.16
CA ARG A 168 15.27 -48.37 -9.35
C ARG A 168 16.29 -49.48 -9.12
N HIS A 169 17.31 -49.25 -8.32
CA HIS A 169 18.32 -50.26 -7.98
C HIS A 169 17.88 -51.18 -6.84
N LEU A 170 16.76 -50.90 -6.16
CA LEU A 170 16.23 -51.74 -5.10
C LEU A 170 15.44 -52.91 -5.70
N ASP A 171 16.04 -54.10 -5.66
CA ASP A 171 15.34 -55.33 -6.03
C ASP A 171 14.30 -55.72 -4.94
N ALA A 172 13.11 -56.06 -5.40
CA ALA A 172 11.99 -56.41 -4.54
C ALA A 172 12.23 -57.76 -3.83
N GLU A 173 12.90 -58.71 -4.49
CA GLU A 173 13.20 -60.00 -3.87
C GLU A 173 14.25 -59.87 -2.77
N GLU A 174 15.32 -59.12 -3.03
CA GLU A 174 16.34 -58.81 -2.01
C GLU A 174 15.73 -58.09 -0.79
N LEU A 175 14.84 -57.12 -1.02
CA LEU A 175 14.13 -56.43 0.05
C LEU A 175 13.26 -57.40 0.87
N SER A 176 12.56 -58.32 0.22
CA SER A 176 11.74 -59.34 0.88
C SER A 176 12.60 -60.31 1.69
N LYS A 177 13.69 -60.82 1.12
CA LYS A 177 14.67 -61.68 1.82
C LYS A 177 15.24 -60.99 3.04
N ARG A 178 15.57 -59.70 2.94
CA ARG A 178 16.04 -58.90 4.07
C ARG A 178 14.98 -58.76 5.16
N LYS A 179 13.74 -58.40 4.80
CA LYS A 179 12.63 -58.28 5.75
C LYS A 179 12.41 -59.59 6.51
N ARG A 180 12.44 -60.72 5.81
CA ARG A 180 12.39 -62.06 6.41
C ARG A 180 13.53 -62.29 7.40
N LYS A 181 14.79 -62.04 7.00
CA LYS A 181 15.95 -62.17 7.92
C LYS A 181 15.82 -61.33 9.19
N MET A 182 15.33 -60.10 9.09
CA MET A 182 15.12 -59.22 10.25
C MET A 182 13.99 -59.74 11.14
N PHE A 183 12.92 -60.25 10.54
CA PHE A 183 11.80 -60.88 11.24
C PHE A 183 12.21 -62.20 11.92
N ASP A 184 12.98 -63.04 11.25
CA ASP A 184 13.52 -64.29 11.80
C ASP A 184 14.43 -63.99 13.00
N LYS A 185 15.27 -62.95 12.90
CA LYS A 185 16.10 -62.49 14.02
C LYS A 185 15.23 -62.03 15.21
N PHE A 186 14.17 -61.28 14.95
CA PHE A 186 13.21 -60.88 15.98
C PHE A 186 12.56 -62.07 16.68
N LEU A 187 12.10 -63.08 15.91
CA LEU A 187 11.50 -64.29 16.46
C LEU A 187 12.50 -65.11 17.29
N GLN A 188 13.74 -65.26 16.81
CA GLN A 188 14.79 -65.98 17.53
C GLN A 188 15.11 -65.30 18.87
N THR A 189 15.26 -63.97 18.87
CA THR A 189 15.51 -63.25 20.12
C THR A 189 14.31 -63.32 21.06
N GLY A 190 13.08 -63.14 20.55
CA GLY A 190 11.85 -63.22 21.34
C GLY A 190 11.59 -64.60 21.95
N ASN A 191 12.01 -65.68 21.28
CA ASN A 191 11.91 -67.04 21.81
C ASN A 191 12.98 -67.34 22.88
N HIS A 192 14.14 -66.68 22.81
CA HIS A 192 15.21 -66.87 23.80
C HIS A 192 14.98 -66.00 25.05
N LYS A 193 14.44 -64.79 24.90
CA LYS A 193 14.30 -63.80 25.96
C LYS A 193 13.13 -62.85 25.70
N LEU A 194 12.47 -62.39 26.77
CA LEU A 194 11.43 -61.36 26.69
C LEU A 194 12.02 -60.03 26.17
N LEU A 195 11.54 -59.59 25.00
CA LEU A 195 11.88 -58.30 24.41
C LEU A 195 10.97 -57.21 24.98
N PHE A 196 11.57 -56.17 25.57
CA PHE A 196 10.85 -54.98 26.02
C PHE A 196 10.88 -53.90 24.93
N ARG A 197 9.75 -53.23 24.70
CA ARG A 197 9.65 -52.18 23.65
C ARG A 197 10.45 -50.92 23.98
N ASP A 198 10.65 -50.66 25.27
CA ASP A 198 11.15 -49.37 25.76
C ASP A 198 12.65 -49.40 26.10
N ILE A 199 13.27 -50.59 26.12
CA ILE A 199 14.70 -50.77 26.43
C ILE A 199 15.36 -51.51 25.27
N VAL A 200 16.20 -50.80 24.52
CA VAL A 200 16.97 -51.39 23.40
C VAL A 200 18.32 -51.89 23.92
N LEU A 201 18.48 -53.21 24.03
CA LEU A 201 19.78 -53.84 24.30
C LEU A 201 20.50 -54.10 22.97
N GLN A 202 21.42 -53.21 22.61
CA GLN A 202 22.11 -53.22 21.32
C GLN A 202 22.92 -54.50 21.05
N ASP A 203 23.43 -55.13 22.11
CA ASP A 203 24.26 -56.35 22.01
C ASP A 203 23.43 -57.58 21.62
N GLU A 204 22.15 -57.63 21.99
CA GLU A 204 21.27 -58.78 21.76
C GLU A 204 20.39 -58.58 20.52
N TYR A 205 19.72 -57.43 20.41
CA TYR A 205 18.83 -57.13 19.28
C TYR A 205 18.62 -55.62 19.11
N ASP A 206 18.97 -55.12 17.93
CA ASP A 206 18.76 -53.73 17.52
C ASP A 206 17.56 -53.64 16.54
N PRO A 207 16.38 -53.16 16.99
CA PRO A 207 15.22 -52.98 16.12
C PRO A 207 15.44 -51.87 15.07
N LEU A 208 16.40 -50.96 15.29
CA LEU A 208 16.71 -49.87 14.38
C LEU A 208 17.79 -50.24 13.35
N ALA A 209 18.30 -51.46 13.37
CA ALA A 209 19.28 -51.94 12.39
C ALA A 209 18.75 -51.84 10.94
N ALA A 210 17.42 -51.82 10.76
CA ALA A 210 16.78 -51.57 9.46
C ALA A 210 17.06 -50.16 8.90
N HIS A 211 17.25 -49.14 9.75
CA HIS A 211 17.51 -47.75 9.34
C HIS A 211 18.87 -47.58 8.65
N LYS A 212 19.82 -48.51 8.88
CA LYS A 212 21.12 -48.50 8.19
C LYS A 212 20.96 -48.63 6.68
N TYR A 213 19.83 -49.15 6.25
CA TYR A 213 19.55 -49.47 4.86
C TYR A 213 18.53 -48.54 4.21
N THR A 214 18.03 -47.56 4.96
CA THR A 214 17.25 -46.48 4.40
C THR A 214 18.14 -45.67 3.47
N GLY A 215 17.68 -45.45 2.24
CA GLY A 215 18.39 -44.64 1.26
C GLY A 215 18.72 -43.26 1.80
N LYS A 216 20.01 -42.94 1.86
CA LYS A 216 20.50 -41.62 2.23
C LYS A 216 20.81 -40.84 0.95
N TYR A 217 20.31 -39.62 0.85
CA TYR A 217 20.66 -38.70 -0.23
C TYR A 217 21.83 -37.81 0.17
N LYS A 218 22.61 -37.34 -0.81
CA LYS A 218 23.76 -36.48 -0.59
C LYS A 218 23.39 -35.04 -0.94
N ALA A 219 23.36 -34.17 0.07
CA ALA A 219 23.05 -32.75 -0.10
C ALA A 219 24.28 -31.85 -0.37
N LYS A 220 25.50 -32.40 -0.39
CA LYS A 220 26.75 -31.62 -0.39
C LYS A 220 26.93 -30.71 -1.60
N ASN A 221 26.37 -31.06 -2.76
CA ASN A 221 26.56 -30.32 -4.01
C ASN A 221 25.30 -29.54 -4.44
N ILE A 222 24.29 -29.48 -3.58
CA ILE A 222 23.02 -28.82 -3.88
C ILE A 222 23.14 -27.34 -3.53
N ARG A 223 22.95 -26.46 -4.52
CA ARG A 223 22.90 -25.00 -4.30
C ARG A 223 21.45 -24.61 -4.04
N ASP A 224 21.17 -24.17 -2.82
CA ASP A 224 19.84 -23.71 -2.44
C ASP A 224 19.72 -22.21 -2.72
N PRO A 225 18.85 -21.78 -3.66
CA PRO A 225 18.68 -20.37 -3.97
C PRO A 225 18.12 -19.54 -2.80
N LEU A 226 17.45 -20.18 -1.82
CA LEU A 226 16.93 -19.49 -0.62
C LEU A 226 18.04 -19.24 0.41
N LYS A 227 19.08 -20.07 0.44
CA LYS A 227 20.22 -19.87 1.33
C LYS A 227 21.14 -18.77 0.86
N LYS A 228 21.18 -18.48 -0.45
CA LYS A 228 22.04 -17.42 -1.01
C LYS A 228 21.83 -16.06 -0.31
N SER A 229 20.59 -15.68 0.01
CA SER A 229 20.33 -14.42 0.72
C SER A 229 20.77 -14.44 2.18
N LEU A 230 20.63 -15.59 2.85
CA LEU A 230 21.09 -15.78 4.24
C LEU A 230 22.61 -15.82 4.33
N GLU A 231 23.24 -16.51 3.37
CA GLU A 231 24.69 -16.58 3.22
C GLU A 231 25.28 -15.20 2.90
N ALA A 232 24.67 -14.45 1.98
CA ALA A 232 25.07 -13.07 1.70
C ALA A 232 24.96 -12.17 2.94
N ALA A 233 23.84 -12.22 3.66
CA ALA A 233 23.68 -11.44 4.90
C ALA A 233 24.68 -11.86 5.98
N ALA A 234 24.97 -13.16 6.10
CA ALA A 234 25.97 -13.66 7.05
C ALA A 234 27.40 -13.26 6.64
N GLU A 235 27.73 -13.26 5.35
CA GLU A 235 29.00 -12.77 4.82
C GLU A 235 29.14 -11.26 5.04
N GLU A 236 28.11 -10.47 4.76
CA GLU A 236 28.09 -9.03 5.06
C GLU A 236 28.31 -8.76 6.54
N ALA A 237 27.67 -9.53 7.43
CA ALA A 237 27.87 -9.41 8.88
C ALA A 237 29.30 -9.76 9.32
N LYS A 238 29.94 -10.74 8.67
CA LYS A 238 31.35 -11.10 8.94
C LYS A 238 32.32 -10.04 8.43
N ILE A 239 32.04 -9.46 7.27
CA ILE A 239 32.81 -8.33 6.70
C ILE A 239 32.69 -7.10 7.60
N ALA A 240 31.47 -6.78 8.07
CA ALA A 240 31.22 -5.67 8.99
C ALA A 240 31.95 -5.84 10.34
N LYS A 241 32.15 -7.09 10.79
CA LYS A 241 32.93 -7.42 11.98
C LYS A 241 34.44 -7.51 11.74
N GLY A 242 34.90 -7.34 10.50
CA GLY A 242 36.32 -7.39 10.13
C GLY A 242 36.94 -8.78 10.17
N GLU A 243 36.15 -9.85 10.32
CA GLU A 243 36.65 -11.23 10.43
C GLU A 243 37.04 -11.83 9.06
N VAL A 244 36.56 -11.25 7.96
CA VAL A 244 36.82 -11.73 6.59
C VAL A 244 37.26 -10.55 5.72
N SER A 245 38.50 -10.60 5.21
CA SER A 245 38.94 -9.67 4.17
C SER A 245 38.16 -9.95 2.89
N VAL A 246 37.49 -8.94 2.34
CA VAL A 246 36.72 -9.03 1.10
C VAL A 246 37.64 -9.49 -0.03
N ARG A 247 37.57 -10.77 -0.40
CA ARG A 247 38.04 -11.19 -1.73
C ARG A 247 37.01 -10.66 -2.72
N ASN A 248 37.38 -9.59 -3.43
CA ASN A 248 36.77 -9.01 -4.63
C ASN A 248 35.44 -9.67 -5.04
N GLY A 249 34.32 -9.06 -4.64
CA GLY A 249 33.00 -9.60 -4.96
C GLY A 249 31.82 -8.73 -4.54
N ARG A 250 31.97 -7.40 -4.50
CA ARG A 250 30.78 -6.59 -4.82
C ARG A 250 30.50 -6.82 -6.30
N GLU A 251 29.23 -6.88 -6.69
CA GLU A 251 28.80 -6.75 -8.09
C GLU A 251 29.10 -5.34 -8.65
N THR A 252 30.26 -4.77 -8.32
CA THR A 252 30.85 -3.60 -8.95
C THR A 252 31.42 -4.05 -10.27
N ILE A 253 30.82 -3.55 -11.34
CA ILE A 253 31.32 -3.60 -12.71
C ILE A 253 32.83 -3.35 -12.73
N ASP A 254 33.54 -4.20 -13.47
CA ASP A 254 34.99 -4.16 -13.61
C ASP A 254 35.44 -2.73 -13.96
N ILE A 255 36.50 -2.24 -13.32
CA ILE A 255 37.00 -0.86 -13.44
C ILE A 255 37.24 -0.49 -14.91
N THR A 256 37.67 -1.47 -15.72
CA THR A 256 37.90 -1.32 -17.17
C THR A 256 36.63 -1.04 -17.98
N SER A 257 35.45 -1.39 -17.44
CA SER A 257 34.16 -1.26 -18.10
C SER A 257 33.37 -0.01 -17.69
N TRP A 258 33.89 0.82 -16.77
CA TRP A 258 33.25 2.06 -16.34
C TRP A 258 33.09 3.10 -17.46
N GLY A 259 34.01 3.14 -18.43
CA GLY A 259 33.94 4.06 -19.58
C GLY A 259 32.96 3.65 -20.68
N ARG A 260 32.26 2.51 -20.54
CA ARG A 260 31.30 2.00 -21.56
C ARG A 260 29.84 2.30 -21.25
N PHE A 261 29.55 2.93 -20.11
CA PHE A 261 28.19 3.26 -19.68
C PHE A 261 28.02 4.77 -19.62
N GLU A 262 27.07 5.31 -20.37
CA GLU A 262 26.60 6.68 -20.17
C GLU A 262 25.44 6.67 -19.17
N SER A 263 25.50 7.53 -18.16
CA SER A 263 24.41 7.71 -17.20
C SER A 263 23.34 8.60 -17.82
N THR A 264 22.29 8.02 -18.38
CA THR A 264 21.11 8.78 -18.79
C THR A 264 20.20 9.02 -17.57
N THR A 265 19.46 10.14 -17.55
CA THR A 265 18.57 10.55 -16.43
C THR A 265 17.46 9.54 -16.10
N LEU A 266 17.16 8.60 -16.99
CA LEU A 266 16.16 7.54 -16.84
C LEU A 266 16.74 6.18 -16.39
N GLY A 267 18.04 6.12 -16.08
CA GLY A 267 18.71 4.90 -15.62
C GLY A 267 19.74 4.37 -16.61
N ARG A 268 20.39 3.28 -16.20
CA ARG A 268 21.62 2.74 -16.83
C ARG A 268 21.30 1.86 -18.03
N LEU A 269 21.62 2.32 -19.24
CA LEU A 269 21.54 1.53 -20.47
C LEU A 269 22.92 1.02 -20.88
N GLU A 270 23.01 -0.26 -21.24
CA GLU A 270 24.19 -0.82 -21.91
C GLU A 270 24.28 -0.26 -23.33
N HIS A 271 25.38 0.44 -23.64
CA HIS A 271 25.70 0.82 -24.99
C HIS A 271 26.07 -0.45 -25.77
N LYS A 272 25.18 -0.97 -26.61
CA LYS A 272 25.58 -1.93 -27.64
C LYS A 272 26.42 -1.16 -28.65
N PRO A 273 27.70 -1.50 -28.88
CA PRO A 273 28.41 -0.93 -30.02
C PRO A 273 27.76 -1.49 -31.28
N THR A 274 26.89 -0.70 -31.91
CA THR A 274 26.50 -0.96 -33.29
C THR A 274 27.78 -0.84 -34.11
N LYS A 275 28.12 -1.94 -34.78
CA LYS A 275 29.21 -1.94 -35.77
C LYS A 275 28.90 -0.87 -36.82
N SER A 276 29.95 -0.17 -37.23
CA SER A 276 30.04 0.92 -38.21
C SER A 276 29.28 2.21 -37.88
N VAL A 277 30.00 3.15 -37.26
CA VAL A 277 29.69 4.58 -37.34
C VAL A 277 30.13 5.07 -38.73
N ASP A 278 29.17 5.54 -39.52
CA ASP A 278 29.43 6.23 -40.78
C ASP A 278 30.31 7.46 -40.55
N LYS A 279 31.33 7.62 -41.40
CA LYS A 279 32.31 8.73 -41.35
C LYS A 279 31.71 10.13 -41.57
N ASN A 280 30.39 10.23 -41.73
CA ASN A 280 29.66 11.48 -42.00
C ASN A 280 28.64 11.85 -40.90
N TYR A 281 28.72 11.26 -39.70
CA TYR A 281 27.91 11.71 -38.57
C TYR A 281 28.42 13.05 -38.06
N ARG A 282 27.69 14.13 -38.37
CA ARG A 282 27.83 15.40 -37.65
C ARG A 282 27.05 15.27 -36.34
N PRO A 283 27.69 15.32 -35.16
CA PRO A 283 26.96 15.34 -33.90
C PRO A 283 26.07 16.58 -33.86
N GLY A 284 24.79 16.37 -33.58
CA GLY A 284 23.84 17.46 -33.36
C GLY A 284 24.30 18.32 -32.19
N THR A 285 24.50 19.60 -32.46
CA THR A 285 24.88 20.65 -31.52
C THR A 285 23.72 20.96 -30.57
N LEU A 286 23.44 20.06 -29.64
CA LEU A 286 22.68 20.37 -28.44
C LEU A 286 23.62 20.14 -27.26
N GLY A 287 24.52 21.12 -27.09
CA GLY A 287 25.38 21.22 -25.91
C GLY A 287 24.51 21.51 -24.69
N GLN A 288 24.12 20.45 -24.00
CA GLN A 288 23.62 20.50 -22.63
C GLN A 288 24.67 19.95 -21.66
N ASP A 289 25.94 20.23 -21.91
CA ASP A 289 26.99 20.08 -20.91
C ASP A 289 27.20 21.45 -20.26
N HIS A 290 26.66 21.64 -19.06
CA HIS A 290 26.91 22.82 -18.24
C HIS A 290 28.29 22.83 -17.57
N TYR A 291 29.26 22.08 -18.11
CA TYR A 291 30.64 22.03 -17.62
C TYR A 291 31.62 21.83 -18.79
N GLU A 292 31.75 22.83 -19.66
CA GLU A 292 32.97 22.98 -20.47
C GLU A 292 34.12 23.39 -19.56
N ILE A 293 34.68 22.41 -18.84
CA ILE A 293 35.94 22.59 -18.12
C ILE A 293 37.04 22.24 -19.12
N SER A 294 37.82 23.24 -19.52
CA SER A 294 39.01 23.06 -20.36
C SER A 294 39.94 22.02 -19.73
N ARG A 295 40.24 20.95 -20.46
CA ARG A 295 41.12 19.85 -19.99
C ARG A 295 42.62 20.17 -20.13
N ASP A 296 42.96 21.42 -20.43
CA ASP A 296 44.35 21.84 -20.54
C ASP A 296 45.01 21.85 -19.15
N PRO A 297 46.06 21.05 -18.93
CA PRO A 297 46.64 20.82 -17.60
C PRO A 297 47.27 22.08 -16.99
N GLU A 298 47.61 23.07 -17.79
CA GLU A 298 48.14 24.36 -17.32
C GLU A 298 47.03 25.29 -16.82
N LEU A 299 45.89 25.34 -17.51
CA LEU A 299 44.70 26.10 -17.13
C LEU A 299 44.05 25.55 -15.86
N VAL A 300 43.95 24.22 -15.74
CA VAL A 300 43.42 23.57 -14.53
C VAL A 300 44.31 23.86 -13.31
N LYS A 301 45.64 23.91 -13.48
CA LYS A 301 46.56 24.28 -12.39
C LYS A 301 46.42 25.74 -11.97
N SER A 302 46.21 26.66 -12.91
CA SER A 302 46.04 28.08 -12.60
C SER A 302 44.68 28.41 -11.98
N GLU A 303 43.60 27.74 -12.41
CA GLU A 303 42.25 28.04 -11.94
C GLU A 303 41.90 27.32 -10.62
N PHE A 304 42.34 26.06 -10.44
CA PHE A 304 41.93 25.26 -9.28
C PHE A 304 42.95 25.22 -8.13
N PHE A 305 44.24 25.52 -8.37
CA PHE A 305 45.29 25.45 -7.35
C PHE A 305 46.21 26.68 -7.29
N PRO A 306 45.70 27.90 -7.09
CA PRO A 306 46.55 29.05 -6.81
C PRO A 306 47.04 28.98 -5.36
N GLY A 307 48.13 28.25 -5.12
CA GLY A 307 48.82 28.23 -3.81
C GLY A 307 48.87 26.88 -3.09
N GLY A 308 49.14 25.80 -3.82
CA GLY A 308 49.51 24.52 -3.18
C GLY A 308 50.73 24.68 -2.27
N LYS A 309 50.57 24.33 -0.98
CA LYS A 309 51.62 24.35 0.05
C LYS A 309 52.87 23.58 -0.42
N LYS A 310 54.00 24.27 -0.50
CA LYS A 310 55.32 23.63 -0.64
C LYS A 310 55.61 22.84 0.63
N MET A 311 55.87 21.54 0.49
CA MET A 311 56.43 20.71 1.57
C MET A 311 57.81 21.26 1.92
N ILE A 312 57.99 21.69 3.16
CA ILE A 312 59.30 22.02 3.71
C ILE A 312 59.95 20.68 4.06
N GLU A 313 61.02 20.33 3.35
CA GLU A 313 61.92 19.25 3.74
C GLU A 313 62.66 19.69 5.01
N ASN A 314 62.21 19.19 6.17
CA ASN A 314 62.97 19.35 7.41
C ASN A 314 64.14 18.38 7.41
N ASN A 315 65.30 18.97 7.13
CA ASN A 315 66.60 18.37 7.21
C ASN A 315 67.06 18.36 8.69
N VAL A 316 67.71 17.24 9.07
CA VAL A 316 68.69 17.10 10.17
C VAL A 316 68.20 17.15 11.63
N PHE A 317 68.34 16.01 12.33
CA PHE A 317 69.03 15.97 13.61
C PHE A 317 69.94 14.73 13.65
N ASN A 318 71.25 14.99 13.75
CA ASN A 318 72.23 14.12 14.40
C ASN A 318 72.08 14.24 15.91
#